data_AF-A0A6B2GZG9-F1
#
_entry.id   AF-A0A6B2GZG9-F1
#
_cell.length_a   1.000
_cell.length_b   1.000
_cell.length_c   1.000
_cell.angle_alpha   90.00
_cell.angle_beta   90.00
_cell.angle_gamma   90.00
#
_symmetry.space_group_name_H-M   'P 1'
#
loop_
_entity.id
_entity.type
_entity.pdbx_description
1 polymer ?
#
loop_
_entity_poly.entity_id
_entity_poly.type
_entity_poly.pdbx_seq_one_letter_code
_entity_poly.pdbx_strand_id
1 'polypeptide(L)'
;MDLILFSLRARLNGFFRQNKLQRVLLLGGGIVLSGFYGWLFSYLLEQAQHGGTTSVTEVIRYINLFVLGITVIRGFFPAYVPKLDLIPRLYPIKPLKRFWVELPVELFSPFNFVLVNFLFLLFILAPAYTFMHLLQSIMVLLTAHVTKRSLQVLVERKMRWLHLNFISAAVLGAAFVALQARLPMYDPANGWMELVVHLASLGAFLGANYFLELAAMEPKRKVVNYSHNKHRSLSWRLFKNSKQARQLLLFGLGLKLIILAADAAVYTAKGIHIYDKNLTIWIFFGPAIIYSYVFNNVWGFYKNLWLTVERTTGSAKDFFKSSLIPLRVPLLIDAALLAVYVALFNHEDAVFLVLMYAASVLVLTPLGILASFVSPKVVKGSMMSFSAKTSYLYNMLSLLLVGLLLLPLLHPLLYLLYPVLIAVSVFAMIAVLRESRRYKYDLFGKLFKVDA
;
A
#
# COMPACT_ATOMS: atom_id res chain seq x y z
N MET A 1 -0.49 -29.00 24.20
CA MET A 1 -0.92 -27.59 24.12
C MET A 1 -1.19 -27.27 22.66
N ASP A 2 -2.42 -26.89 22.30
CA ASP A 2 -2.76 -26.60 20.90
C ASP A 2 -1.88 -25.47 20.35
N LEU A 3 -1.26 -25.73 19.19
CA LEU A 3 -0.39 -24.77 18.49
C LEU A 3 -1.07 -23.41 18.29
N ILE A 4 -2.39 -23.41 18.12
CA ILE A 4 -3.21 -22.20 18.00
C ILE A 4 -3.19 -21.41 19.31
N LEU A 5 -3.56 -22.03 20.42
CA LEU A 5 -3.58 -21.39 21.74
C LEU A 5 -2.20 -20.88 22.15
N PHE A 6 -1.15 -21.67 21.90
CA PHE A 6 0.22 -21.24 22.14
C PHE A 6 0.58 -20.00 21.31
N SER A 7 0.29 -20.01 20.01
CA SER A 7 0.60 -18.90 19.11
C SER A 7 -0.18 -17.64 19.46
N LEU A 8 -1.45 -17.77 19.83
CA LEU A 8 -2.29 -16.65 20.28
C LEU A 8 -1.76 -16.07 21.59
N ARG A 9 -1.43 -16.90 22.58
CA ARG A 9 -0.86 -16.45 23.86
C ARG A 9 0.49 -15.78 23.66
N ALA A 10 1.35 -16.34 22.82
CA ALA A 10 2.65 -15.75 22.48
C ALA A 10 2.48 -14.39 21.80
N ARG A 11 1.49 -14.25 20.89
CA ARG A 11 1.18 -12.99 20.24
C ARG A 11 0.60 -11.95 21.20
N LEU A 12 -0.29 -12.35 22.11
CA LEU A 12 -0.84 -11.48 23.15
C LEU A 12 0.26 -10.98 24.10
N ASN A 13 1.12 -11.88 24.57
CA ASN A 13 2.26 -11.50 25.41
C ASN A 13 3.25 -10.60 24.65
N GLY A 14 3.51 -10.92 23.37
CA GLY A 14 4.31 -10.09 22.48
C GLY A 14 3.68 -8.71 22.23
N PHE A 15 2.36 -8.58 22.33
CA PHE A 15 1.70 -7.29 22.25
C PHE A 15 2.01 -6.40 23.44
N PHE A 16 2.28 -6.90 24.64
CA PHE A 16 2.50 -6.05 25.82
C PHE A 16 3.94 -6.05 26.33
N ARG A 17 4.87 -6.74 25.65
CA ARG A 17 6.26 -6.91 26.10
C ARG A 17 7.11 -5.64 26.06
N GLN A 18 6.85 -4.70 25.13
CA GLN A 18 7.59 -3.43 25.01
C GLN A 18 6.60 -2.26 24.94
N ASN A 19 6.88 -1.20 25.71
CA ASN A 19 6.08 0.02 25.82
C ASN A 19 4.58 -0.24 26.11
N LYS A 20 4.30 -0.97 27.20
CA LYS A 20 2.95 -1.37 27.62
C LYS A 20 1.98 -0.18 27.68
N LEU A 21 2.41 0.94 28.28
CA LEU A 21 1.62 2.17 28.37
C LEU A 21 1.19 2.69 26.99
N GLN A 22 2.15 2.84 26.06
CA GLN A 22 1.88 3.32 24.70
C GLN A 22 0.85 2.43 23.99
N ARG A 23 0.94 1.11 24.15
CA ARG A 23 0.04 0.16 23.48
C ARG A 23 -1.35 0.10 24.12
N VAL A 24 -1.43 0.26 25.44
CA VAL A 24 -2.71 0.43 26.14
C VAL A 24 -3.37 1.74 25.70
N LEU A 25 -2.62 2.84 25.62
CA LEU A 25 -3.13 4.12 25.12
C LEU A 25 -3.58 4.02 23.66
N LEU A 26 -2.86 3.31 22.79
CA LEU A 26 -3.27 3.08 21.40
C LEU A 26 -4.56 2.26 21.30
N LEU A 27 -4.73 1.22 22.13
CA LEU A 27 -5.96 0.44 22.17
C LEU A 27 -7.12 1.24 22.73
N GLY A 28 -6.90 2.00 23.82
CA GLY A 28 -7.90 2.89 24.40
C GLY A 28 -8.34 3.97 23.42
N GLY A 29 -7.39 4.66 22.78
CA GLY A 29 -7.68 5.61 21.71
C GLY A 29 -8.38 4.95 20.51
N GLY A 30 -8.02 3.70 20.19
CA GLY A 30 -8.71 2.90 19.19
C GLY A 30 -10.18 2.66 19.53
N ILE A 31 -10.51 2.31 20.77
CA ILE A 31 -11.89 2.13 21.24
C ILE A 31 -12.66 3.47 21.17
N VAL A 32 -12.04 4.58 21.59
CA VAL A 32 -12.65 5.91 21.48
C VAL A 32 -12.95 6.25 20.03
N LEU A 33 -12.02 5.99 19.11
CA LEU A 33 -12.25 6.16 17.67
C LEU A 33 -13.36 5.24 17.15
N SER A 34 -13.39 3.97 17.57
CA SER A 34 -14.50 3.06 17.23
C SER A 34 -15.84 3.60 17.69
N GLY A 35 -15.92 4.18 18.88
CA GLY A 35 -17.13 4.83 19.40
C GLY A 35 -17.51 6.06 18.60
N PHE A 36 -16.54 6.93 18.27
CA PHE A 36 -16.77 8.11 17.44
C PHE A 36 -17.31 7.75 16.05
N TYR A 37 -16.66 6.81 15.35
CA TYR A 37 -17.14 6.36 14.04
C TYR A 37 -18.45 5.58 14.14
N GLY A 38 -18.66 4.80 15.20
CA GLY A 38 -19.93 4.12 15.47
C GLY A 38 -21.08 5.10 15.63
N TRP A 39 -20.87 6.17 16.40
CA TRP A 39 -21.83 7.27 16.53
C TRP A 39 -22.08 8.00 15.21
N LEU A 40 -21.02 8.32 14.45
CA LEU A 40 -21.14 8.99 13.15
C LEU A 40 -21.99 8.17 12.17
N PHE A 41 -21.72 6.87 12.02
CA PHE A 41 -22.48 6.01 11.13
C PHE A 41 -23.90 5.74 11.65
N SER A 42 -24.10 5.71 12.97
CA SER A 42 -25.43 5.66 13.57
C SER A 42 -26.25 6.89 13.20
N TYR A 43 -25.66 8.09 13.30
CA TYR A 43 -26.30 9.34 12.90
C TYR A 43 -26.68 9.34 11.41
N LEU A 44 -25.80 8.84 10.53
CA LEU A 44 -26.09 8.71 9.10
C LEU A 44 -27.26 7.73 8.83
N LEU A 45 -27.33 6.63 9.59
CA LEU A 45 -28.45 5.67 9.50
C LEU A 45 -29.77 6.29 9.96
N GLU A 46 -29.76 7.06 11.05
CA GLU A 46 -30.93 7.78 11.56
C GLU A 46 -31.40 8.84 10.55
N GLN A 47 -30.50 9.63 9.99
CA GLN A 47 -30.83 10.60 8.95
C GLN A 47 -31.43 9.92 7.70
N ALA A 48 -30.90 8.75 7.32
CA ALA A 48 -31.42 7.97 6.21
C ALA A 48 -32.83 7.41 6.49
N GLN A 49 -33.17 7.09 7.75
CA GLN A 49 -34.51 6.68 8.14
C GLN A 49 -35.52 7.83 8.09
N HIS A 50 -35.09 9.06 8.39
CA HIS A 50 -35.94 10.25 8.38
C HIS A 50 -36.05 10.95 7.01
N GLY A 51 -35.75 10.25 5.92
CA GLY A 51 -35.89 10.79 4.56
C GLY A 51 -34.73 11.67 4.10
N GLY A 52 -33.53 11.45 4.65
CA GLY A 52 -32.30 12.06 4.15
C GLY A 52 -31.97 11.69 2.70
N THR A 53 -30.95 12.33 2.14
CA THR A 53 -30.56 12.17 0.71
C THR A 53 -30.08 10.77 0.34
N THR A 54 -29.70 9.94 1.32
CA THR A 54 -29.17 8.59 1.14
C THR A 54 -30.06 7.58 1.82
N SER A 55 -30.30 6.42 1.19
CA SER A 55 -31.13 5.37 1.79
C SER A 55 -30.38 4.59 2.88
N VAL A 56 -31.12 3.94 3.78
CA VAL A 56 -30.54 3.08 4.84
C VAL A 56 -29.67 1.97 4.22
N THR A 57 -30.12 1.39 3.11
CA THR A 57 -29.38 0.34 2.40
C THR A 57 -28.06 0.84 1.85
N GLU A 58 -28.03 2.07 1.32
CA GLU A 58 -26.79 2.69 0.84
C GLU A 58 -25.80 2.98 1.97
N VAL A 59 -26.29 3.44 3.13
CA VAL A 59 -25.41 3.69 4.28
C VAL A 59 -24.80 2.39 4.79
N ILE A 60 -25.57 1.31 4.92
CA ILE A 60 -25.05 -0.02 5.29
C ILE A 60 -24.03 -0.52 4.25
N ARG A 61 -24.32 -0.31 2.96
CA ARG A 61 -23.37 -0.60 1.88
C ARG A 61 -22.05 0.15 2.07
N TYR A 62 -22.10 1.43 2.39
CA TYR A 62 -20.90 2.23 2.65
C TYR A 62 -20.14 1.78 3.90
N ILE A 63 -20.82 1.34 4.95
CA ILE A 63 -20.18 0.74 6.14
C ILE A 63 -19.42 -0.53 5.75
N ASN A 64 -20.04 -1.43 4.99
CA ASN A 64 -19.39 -2.66 4.52
C ASN A 64 -18.19 -2.36 3.60
N LEU A 65 -18.34 -1.44 2.65
CA LEU A 65 -17.25 -1.01 1.77
C LEU A 65 -16.13 -0.34 2.55
N PHE A 66 -16.45 0.43 3.59
CA PHE A 66 -15.47 1.04 4.47
C PHE A 66 -14.66 -0.03 5.22
N VAL A 67 -15.32 -1.02 5.84
CA VAL A 67 -14.67 -2.13 6.54
C VAL A 67 -13.78 -2.94 5.59
N LEU A 68 -14.28 -3.24 4.38
CA LEU A 68 -13.53 -3.95 3.36
C LEU A 68 -12.31 -3.15 2.91
N GLY A 69 -12.54 -1.89 2.52
CA GLY A 69 -11.52 -0.98 2.00
C GLY A 69 -10.41 -0.73 3.01
N ILE A 70 -10.75 -0.33 4.24
CA ILE A 70 -9.75 -0.01 5.27
C ILE A 70 -8.92 -1.24 5.66
N THR A 71 -9.53 -2.43 5.69
CA THR A 71 -8.83 -3.68 6.02
C THR A 71 -7.83 -4.08 4.93
N VAL A 72 -8.22 -3.95 3.65
CA VAL A 72 -7.32 -4.23 2.52
C VAL A 72 -6.26 -3.15 2.41
N ILE A 73 -6.65 -1.87 2.30
CA ILE A 73 -5.76 -0.72 2.07
C ILE A 73 -4.67 -0.64 3.14
N ARG A 74 -5.00 -0.83 4.43
CA ARG A 74 -3.99 -0.82 5.51
C ARG A 74 -2.92 -1.89 5.33
N GLY A 75 -3.22 -2.98 4.63
CA GLY A 75 -2.23 -3.98 4.25
C GLY A 75 -1.13 -3.45 3.34
N PHE A 76 -1.37 -2.35 2.62
CA PHE A 76 -0.49 -1.85 1.57
C PHE A 76 -0.11 -0.36 1.69
N PHE A 77 -0.93 0.45 2.36
CA PHE A 77 -0.77 1.90 2.50
C PHE A 77 -0.77 2.32 3.98
N PRO A 78 0.07 3.30 4.39
CA PRO A 78 1.11 3.98 3.60
C PRO A 78 2.35 3.11 3.35
N ALA A 79 2.50 2.02 4.10
CA ALA A 79 3.56 1.05 3.93
C ALA A 79 2.99 -0.37 3.87
N TYR A 80 3.48 -1.16 2.93
CA TYR A 80 3.08 -2.55 2.78
C TYR A 80 3.47 -3.39 3.98
N VAL A 81 2.49 -4.10 4.56
CA VAL A 81 2.66 -5.05 5.66
C VAL A 81 2.73 -6.44 5.05
N PRO A 82 3.86 -7.15 5.15
CA PRO A 82 3.92 -8.53 4.70
C PRO A 82 2.96 -9.50 5.36
N LYS A 83 2.81 -10.65 4.69
CA LYS A 83 2.19 -11.81 5.32
C LYS A 83 3.07 -12.32 6.47
N LEU A 84 2.42 -12.75 7.56
CA LEU A 84 3.12 -13.31 8.70
C LEU A 84 3.41 -14.80 8.49
N ASP A 85 4.69 -15.17 8.40
CA ASP A 85 5.12 -16.57 8.37
C ASP A 85 5.52 -17.02 9.79
N LEU A 86 4.52 -17.37 10.61
CA LEU A 86 4.71 -17.84 12.00
C LEU A 86 5.54 -19.13 12.06
N ILE A 87 5.21 -20.06 11.17
CA ILE A 87 5.86 -21.36 11.07
C ILE A 87 6.54 -21.40 9.71
N PRO A 88 7.87 -21.20 9.65
CA PRO A 88 8.63 -21.36 8.43
C PRO A 88 8.33 -22.68 7.75
N ARG A 89 8.23 -22.66 6.43
CA ARG A 89 7.79 -23.82 5.65
C ARG A 89 8.72 -25.03 5.73
N LEU A 90 9.98 -24.76 6.09
CA LEU A 90 11.05 -25.71 6.36
C LEU A 90 10.74 -26.63 7.56
N TYR A 91 9.89 -26.19 8.49
CA TYR A 91 9.48 -27.04 9.60
C TYR A 91 8.53 -28.14 9.12
N PRO A 92 8.65 -29.37 9.63
CA PRO A 92 7.86 -30.54 9.22
C PRO A 92 6.43 -30.51 9.78
N ILE A 93 5.73 -29.39 9.60
CA ILE A 93 4.33 -29.20 10.00
C ILE A 93 3.46 -29.25 8.75
N LYS A 94 2.43 -30.11 8.78
CA LYS A 94 1.47 -30.27 7.67
C LYS A 94 0.92 -28.89 7.22
N PRO A 95 0.82 -28.62 5.90
CA PRO A 95 0.40 -27.32 5.39
C PRO A 95 -0.97 -26.85 5.91
N LEU A 96 -1.92 -27.77 6.06
CA LEU A 96 -3.25 -27.48 6.58
C LEU A 96 -3.17 -26.95 8.02
N LYS A 97 -2.39 -27.62 8.89
CA LYS A 97 -2.21 -27.20 10.29
C LYS A 97 -1.54 -25.82 10.36
N ARG A 98 -0.58 -25.55 9.48
CA ARG A 98 0.09 -24.25 9.37
C ARG A 98 -0.90 -23.15 8.99
N PHE A 99 -1.69 -23.38 7.94
CA PHE A 99 -2.72 -22.44 7.47
C PHE A 99 -3.72 -22.10 8.58
N TRP A 100 -4.25 -23.11 9.26
CA TRP A 100 -5.20 -22.95 10.37
C TRP A 100 -4.61 -22.32 11.63
N VAL A 101 -3.29 -22.38 11.83
CA VAL A 101 -2.64 -21.66 12.92
C VAL A 101 -2.41 -20.19 12.54
N GLU A 102 -1.97 -19.93 11.31
CA GLU A 102 -1.67 -18.58 10.85
C GLU A 102 -2.93 -17.71 10.78
N LEU A 103 -4.05 -18.24 10.27
CA LEU A 103 -5.26 -17.46 10.00
C LEU A 103 -5.88 -16.83 11.26
N PRO A 104 -6.15 -17.55 12.36
CA PRO A 104 -6.64 -16.95 13.61
C PRO A 104 -5.64 -15.98 14.24
N VAL A 105 -4.35 -16.31 14.15
CA VAL A 105 -3.29 -15.47 14.74
C VAL A 105 -3.18 -14.15 13.98
N GLU A 106 -3.32 -14.15 12.66
CA GLU A 106 -3.37 -12.93 11.84
C GLU A 106 -4.63 -12.10 12.10
N LEU A 107 -5.79 -12.74 12.27
CA LEU A 107 -7.04 -12.10 12.68
C LEU A 107 -6.92 -11.43 14.05
N PHE A 108 -6.15 -12.02 14.97
CA PHE A 108 -5.87 -11.45 16.29
C PHE A 108 -4.86 -10.29 16.18
N SER A 109 -5.35 -9.13 15.76
CA SER A 109 -4.59 -7.89 15.64
C SER A 109 -5.31 -6.70 16.30
N PRO A 110 -4.57 -5.70 16.85
CA PRO A 110 -5.18 -4.52 17.50
C PRO A 110 -6.19 -3.79 16.61
N PHE A 111 -5.94 -3.76 15.30
CA PHE A 111 -6.82 -3.10 14.35
C PHE A 111 -8.12 -3.87 14.10
N ASN A 112 -8.05 -5.20 13.94
CA ASN A 112 -9.27 -5.99 13.80
C ASN A 112 -10.08 -5.93 15.09
N PHE A 113 -9.40 -5.85 16.25
CA PHE A 113 -10.07 -5.60 17.52
C PHE A 113 -10.82 -4.26 17.51
N VAL A 114 -10.19 -3.17 17.07
CA VAL A 114 -10.84 -1.85 16.91
C VAL A 114 -12.03 -1.91 15.94
N LEU A 115 -11.88 -2.55 14.77
CA LEU A 115 -12.96 -2.70 13.79
C LEU A 115 -14.13 -3.53 14.33
N VAL A 116 -13.85 -4.63 15.04
CA VAL A 116 -14.90 -5.44 15.66
C VAL A 116 -15.64 -4.63 16.72
N ASN A 117 -14.93 -3.86 17.56
CA ASN A 117 -15.57 -2.95 18.51
C ASN A 117 -16.42 -1.88 17.81
N PHE A 118 -15.95 -1.34 16.68
CA PHE A 118 -16.74 -0.40 15.87
C PHE A 118 -18.06 -1.04 15.41
N LEU A 119 -18.04 -2.27 14.89
CA LEU A 119 -19.24 -2.98 14.45
C LEU A 119 -20.20 -3.27 15.61
N PHE A 120 -19.69 -3.66 16.77
CA PHE A 120 -20.51 -3.89 17.97
C PHE A 120 -21.12 -2.61 18.52
N LEU A 121 -20.34 -1.51 18.58
CA LEU A 121 -20.85 -0.22 19.02
C LEU A 121 -21.90 0.31 18.04
N LEU A 122 -21.69 0.15 16.73
CA LEU A 122 -22.69 0.52 15.72
C LEU A 122 -23.99 -0.28 15.91
N PHE A 123 -23.90 -1.58 16.18
CA PHE A 123 -25.07 -2.43 16.47
C PHE A 123 -25.83 -1.99 17.73
N ILE A 124 -25.13 -1.52 18.76
CA ILE A 124 -25.76 -1.03 19.99
C ILE A 124 -26.39 0.36 19.78
N LEU A 125 -25.74 1.24 19.00
CA LEU A 125 -26.14 2.63 18.83
C LEU A 125 -27.23 2.83 17.76
N ALA A 126 -27.26 2.01 16.72
CA ALA A 126 -28.11 2.22 15.55
C ALA A 126 -29.22 1.14 15.45
N PRO A 127 -30.49 1.47 15.76
CA PRO A 127 -31.62 0.53 15.65
C PRO A 127 -31.84 -0.02 14.24
N ALA A 128 -31.49 0.77 13.21
CA ALA A 128 -31.56 0.37 11.80
C ALA A 128 -30.59 -0.78 11.46
N TYR A 129 -29.53 -0.94 12.25
CA TYR A 129 -28.47 -1.89 12.00
C TYR A 129 -28.77 -3.22 12.72
N THR A 130 -29.60 -4.05 12.08
CA THR A 130 -30.02 -5.35 12.62
C THR A 130 -28.87 -6.34 12.85
N PHE A 131 -29.15 -7.41 13.60
CA PHE A 131 -28.20 -8.51 13.85
C PHE A 131 -27.72 -9.19 12.56
N MET A 132 -28.55 -9.24 11.51
CA MET A 132 -28.15 -9.76 10.20
C MET A 132 -27.05 -8.91 9.58
N HIS A 133 -27.18 -7.58 9.64
CA HIS A 133 -26.16 -6.67 9.12
C HIS A 133 -24.85 -6.77 9.92
N LEU A 134 -24.93 -7.02 11.23
CA LEU A 134 -23.74 -7.30 12.06
C LEU A 134 -23.02 -8.56 11.59
N LEU A 135 -23.74 -9.67 11.42
CA LEU A 135 -23.16 -10.93 10.93
C LEU A 135 -22.55 -10.75 9.55
N GLN A 136 -23.26 -10.09 8.63
CA GLN A 136 -22.76 -9.78 7.31
C GLN A 136 -21.46 -8.98 7.37
N SER A 137 -21.40 -7.91 8.16
CA SER A 137 -20.20 -7.07 8.29
C SER A 137 -19.02 -7.83 8.89
N ILE A 138 -19.26 -8.77 9.80
CA ILE A 138 -18.22 -9.69 10.29
C ILE A 138 -17.72 -10.56 9.14
N MET A 139 -18.60 -11.11 8.31
CA MET A 139 -18.18 -11.89 7.15
C MET A 139 -17.43 -11.03 6.12
N VAL A 140 -17.81 -9.75 5.94
CA VAL A 140 -17.10 -8.78 5.09
C VAL A 140 -15.68 -8.55 5.62
N LEU A 141 -15.52 -8.35 6.93
CA LEU A 141 -14.22 -8.23 7.58
C LEU A 141 -13.34 -9.47 7.34
N LEU A 142 -13.91 -10.68 7.48
CA LEU A 142 -13.21 -11.93 7.19
C LEU A 142 -12.80 -12.03 5.72
N THR A 143 -13.70 -11.67 4.80
CA THR A 143 -13.43 -11.65 3.36
C THR A 143 -12.32 -10.67 3.01
N ALA A 144 -12.35 -9.47 3.60
CA ALA A 144 -11.31 -8.48 3.42
C ALA A 144 -9.94 -8.96 3.95
N HIS A 145 -9.94 -9.70 5.07
CA HIS A 145 -8.74 -10.33 5.60
C HIS A 145 -8.15 -11.38 4.64
N VAL A 146 -8.98 -12.28 4.11
CA VAL A 146 -8.57 -13.29 3.12
C VAL A 146 -8.10 -12.64 1.82
N THR A 147 -8.74 -11.54 1.41
CA THR A 147 -8.35 -10.76 0.22
C THR A 147 -6.95 -10.21 0.39
N LYS A 148 -6.71 -9.51 1.51
CA LYS A 148 -5.39 -9.00 1.87
C LYS A 148 -4.35 -10.10 1.86
N ARG A 149 -4.62 -11.24 2.51
CA ARG A 149 -3.69 -12.39 2.59
C ARG A 149 -3.38 -12.96 1.21
N SER A 150 -4.39 -13.10 0.34
CA SER A 150 -4.23 -13.60 -1.03
C SER A 150 -3.34 -12.68 -1.87
N LEU A 151 -3.60 -11.37 -1.81
CA LEU A 151 -2.79 -10.37 -2.48
C LEU A 151 -1.34 -10.38 -1.98
N GLN A 152 -1.13 -10.48 -0.66
CA GLN A 152 0.22 -10.58 -0.09
C GLN A 152 0.97 -11.81 -0.61
N VAL A 153 0.29 -12.96 -0.68
CA VAL A 153 0.87 -14.21 -1.21
C VAL A 153 1.31 -14.03 -2.67
N LEU A 154 0.45 -13.44 -3.52
CA LEU A 154 0.76 -13.14 -4.92
C LEU A 154 1.94 -12.16 -5.10
N VAL A 155 2.03 -11.13 -4.24
CA VAL A 155 3.08 -10.10 -4.31
C VAL A 155 4.44 -10.61 -3.80
N GLU A 156 4.44 -11.46 -2.78
CA GLU A 156 5.68 -11.86 -2.08
C GLU A 156 6.35 -13.11 -2.65
N ARG A 157 5.54 -14.05 -3.14
CA ARG A 157 5.98 -15.41 -3.47
C ARG A 157 5.92 -15.64 -4.97
N LYS A 158 6.81 -16.51 -5.47
CA LYS A 158 6.75 -16.96 -6.87
C LYS A 158 5.70 -18.05 -6.98
N MET A 159 4.78 -17.93 -7.92
CA MET A 159 3.72 -18.93 -8.14
C MET A 159 4.16 -20.00 -9.14
N ARG A 160 3.72 -21.24 -8.90
CA ARG A 160 3.71 -22.30 -9.93
C ARG A 160 2.38 -22.23 -10.68
N TRP A 161 2.31 -21.36 -11.68
CA TRP A 161 1.09 -21.06 -12.42
C TRP A 161 0.41 -22.29 -13.05
N LEU A 162 1.19 -23.31 -13.45
CA LEU A 162 0.67 -24.52 -14.11
C LEU A 162 0.42 -25.70 -13.15
N HIS A 163 0.62 -25.51 -11.84
CA HIS A 163 0.43 -26.58 -10.88
C HIS A 163 -1.04 -26.77 -10.51
N LEU A 164 -1.48 -28.01 -10.25
CA LEU A 164 -2.87 -28.33 -9.87
C LEU A 164 -3.41 -27.41 -8.77
N ASN A 165 -2.65 -27.23 -7.69
CA ASN A 165 -3.00 -26.29 -6.60
C ASN A 165 -3.32 -24.86 -7.08
N PHE A 166 -2.60 -24.34 -8.08
CA PHE A 166 -2.91 -23.01 -8.62
C PHE A 166 -4.23 -23.01 -9.38
N ILE A 167 -4.48 -24.05 -10.17
CA ILE A 167 -5.74 -24.24 -10.90
C ILE A 167 -6.90 -24.39 -9.92
N SER A 168 -6.76 -25.19 -8.86
CA SER A 168 -7.76 -25.32 -7.80
C SER A 168 -8.03 -23.98 -7.09
N ALA A 169 -6.98 -23.19 -6.83
CA ALA A 169 -7.13 -21.85 -6.28
C ALA A 169 -7.89 -20.92 -7.24
N ALA A 170 -7.59 -20.97 -8.53
CA ALA A 170 -8.24 -20.16 -9.55
C ALA A 170 -9.72 -20.53 -9.72
N VAL A 171 -10.07 -21.81 -9.73
CA VAL A 171 -11.46 -22.30 -9.82
C VAL A 171 -12.28 -21.85 -8.61
N LEU A 172 -11.75 -22.03 -7.40
CA LEU A 172 -12.43 -21.58 -6.17
C LEU A 172 -12.52 -20.06 -6.08
N GLY A 173 -11.49 -19.35 -6.55
CA GLY A 173 -11.51 -17.89 -6.69
C GLY A 173 -12.55 -17.41 -7.69
N ALA A 174 -12.69 -18.08 -8.83
CA ALA A 174 -13.71 -17.80 -9.83
C ALA A 174 -15.12 -18.07 -9.29
N ALA A 175 -15.32 -19.14 -8.52
CA ALA A 175 -16.58 -19.42 -7.84
C ALA A 175 -16.94 -18.30 -6.83
N PHE A 176 -15.97 -17.82 -6.04
CA PHE A 176 -16.16 -16.65 -5.18
C PHE A 176 -16.58 -15.42 -5.99
N VAL A 177 -15.86 -15.07 -7.05
CA VAL A 177 -16.17 -13.91 -7.89
C VAL A 177 -17.55 -14.03 -8.54
N ALA A 178 -17.91 -15.21 -9.04
CA ALA A 178 -19.22 -15.45 -9.66
C ALA A 178 -20.38 -15.25 -8.67
N LEU A 179 -20.22 -15.69 -7.42
CA LEU A 179 -21.20 -15.45 -6.35
C LEU A 179 -21.28 -13.97 -5.99
N GLN A 180 -20.14 -13.30 -5.83
CA GLN A 180 -20.06 -11.88 -5.48
C GLN A 180 -20.56 -10.94 -6.58
N ALA A 181 -20.45 -11.34 -7.85
CA ALA A 181 -20.99 -10.58 -8.98
C ALA A 181 -22.52 -10.59 -9.01
N ARG A 182 -23.16 -11.63 -8.49
CA ARG A 182 -24.63 -11.76 -8.41
C ARG A 182 -25.20 -11.19 -7.13
N LEU A 183 -24.58 -11.52 -6.00
CA LEU A 183 -24.99 -11.10 -4.66
C LEU A 183 -23.76 -10.54 -3.95
N PRO A 184 -23.44 -9.25 -4.17
CA PRO A 184 -22.28 -8.63 -3.58
C PRO A 184 -22.42 -8.57 -2.07
N MET A 185 -21.40 -9.04 -1.37
CA MET A 185 -21.41 -9.15 0.09
C MET A 185 -21.34 -7.81 0.82
N TYR A 186 -21.11 -6.72 0.08
CA TYR A 186 -21.23 -5.37 0.61
C TYR A 186 -22.66 -4.83 0.57
N ASP A 187 -23.55 -5.40 -0.25
CA ASP A 187 -24.96 -4.99 -0.30
C ASP A 187 -25.73 -5.65 0.85
N PRO A 188 -26.56 -4.89 1.61
CA PRO A 188 -27.19 -5.39 2.84
C PRO A 188 -28.05 -6.62 2.59
N ALA A 189 -27.87 -7.65 3.42
CA ALA A 189 -28.59 -8.90 3.32
C ALA A 189 -30.06 -8.73 3.73
N ASN A 190 -30.98 -9.05 2.82
CA ASN A 190 -32.42 -8.99 3.05
C ASN A 190 -32.96 -10.25 3.75
N GLY A 191 -32.16 -11.32 3.85
CA GLY A 191 -32.57 -12.56 4.50
C GLY A 191 -31.45 -13.54 4.79
N TRP A 192 -31.77 -14.58 5.58
CA TRP A 192 -30.81 -15.61 5.99
C TRP A 192 -30.20 -16.40 4.83
N MET A 193 -30.94 -16.61 3.74
CA MET A 193 -30.42 -17.31 2.56
C MET A 193 -29.25 -16.56 1.92
N GLU A 194 -29.31 -15.22 1.87
CA GLU A 194 -28.21 -14.40 1.36
C GLU A 194 -26.97 -14.51 2.25
N LEU A 195 -27.15 -14.56 3.58
CA LEU A 195 -26.04 -14.82 4.52
C LEU A 195 -25.42 -16.21 4.31
N VAL A 196 -26.21 -17.24 4.01
CA VAL A 196 -25.70 -18.58 3.67
C VAL A 196 -24.88 -18.54 2.38
N VAL A 197 -25.35 -17.82 1.36
CA VAL A 197 -24.60 -17.62 0.10
C VAL A 197 -23.29 -16.89 0.37
N HIS A 198 -23.31 -15.84 1.20
CA HIS A 198 -22.09 -15.13 1.59
C HIS A 198 -21.11 -16.01 2.36
N LEU A 199 -21.60 -16.84 3.30
CA LEU A 199 -20.77 -17.79 4.02
C LEU A 199 -20.16 -18.85 3.09
N ALA A 200 -20.93 -19.37 2.13
CA ALA A 200 -20.43 -20.29 1.12
C ALA A 200 -19.36 -19.63 0.24
N SER A 201 -19.57 -18.37 -0.16
CA SER A 201 -18.60 -17.59 -0.93
C SER A 201 -17.29 -17.39 -0.16
N LEU A 202 -17.37 -17.07 1.14
CA LEU A 202 -16.21 -16.95 2.02
C LEU A 202 -15.49 -18.30 2.17
N GLY A 203 -16.23 -19.40 2.29
CA GLY A 203 -15.68 -20.76 2.31
C GLY A 203 -14.89 -21.09 1.04
N ALA A 204 -15.46 -20.80 -0.14
CA ALA A 204 -14.77 -20.95 -1.41
C ALA A 204 -13.50 -20.10 -1.47
N PHE A 205 -13.57 -18.86 -1.00
CA PHE A 205 -12.42 -17.95 -1.02
C PHE A 205 -11.31 -18.34 -0.03
N LEU A 206 -11.68 -18.87 1.14
CA LEU A 206 -10.74 -19.49 2.09
C LEU A 206 -10.04 -20.69 1.47
N GLY A 207 -10.78 -21.55 0.78
CA GLY A 207 -10.23 -22.67 0.02
C GLY A 207 -9.27 -22.19 -1.06
N ALA A 208 -9.65 -21.17 -1.83
CA ALA A 208 -8.80 -20.55 -2.84
C ALA A 208 -7.47 -20.05 -2.24
N ASN A 209 -7.53 -19.36 -1.10
CA ASN A 209 -6.34 -18.87 -0.40
C ASN A 209 -5.44 -20.03 0.08
N TYR A 210 -6.01 -21.10 0.62
CA TYR A 210 -5.26 -22.29 1.03
C TYR A 210 -4.49 -22.92 -0.13
N PHE A 211 -5.17 -23.16 -1.26
CA PHE A 211 -4.53 -23.74 -2.45
C PHE A 211 -3.50 -22.80 -3.09
N LEU A 212 -3.76 -21.49 -3.08
CA LEU A 212 -2.81 -20.48 -3.53
C LEU A 212 -1.51 -20.54 -2.72
N GLU A 213 -1.60 -20.76 -1.42
CA GLU A 213 -0.41 -20.95 -0.58
C GLU A 213 0.35 -22.22 -0.92
N LEU A 214 -0.33 -23.32 -1.20
CA LEU A 214 0.32 -24.55 -1.64
C LEU A 214 1.00 -24.40 -3.01
N ALA A 215 0.45 -23.56 -3.90
CA ALA A 215 1.02 -23.27 -5.20
C ALA A 215 2.26 -22.35 -5.14
N ALA A 216 2.42 -21.60 -4.05
CA ALA A 216 3.53 -20.68 -3.88
C ALA A 216 4.85 -21.43 -3.63
N MET A 217 5.89 -21.15 -4.42
CA MET A 217 7.23 -21.70 -4.22
C MET A 217 7.93 -21.08 -3.02
N GLU A 218 8.69 -21.89 -2.29
CA GLU A 218 9.68 -21.35 -1.36
C GLU A 218 10.73 -20.54 -2.12
N PRO A 219 11.16 -19.37 -1.60
CA PRO A 219 12.33 -18.72 -2.12
C PRO A 219 13.54 -19.63 -1.86
N LYS A 220 14.04 -20.33 -2.90
CA LYS A 220 15.35 -20.97 -2.85
C LYS A 220 16.38 -19.94 -2.37
N ARG A 221 17.35 -20.40 -1.54
CA ARG A 221 18.52 -19.65 -1.03
C ARG A 221 18.99 -18.60 -2.03
N LYS A 222 19.36 -17.40 -1.57
CA LYS A 222 19.89 -16.27 -2.38
C LYS A 222 20.72 -16.80 -3.55
N VAL A 223 20.10 -16.95 -4.71
CA VAL A 223 20.83 -17.24 -5.95
C VAL A 223 21.40 -15.90 -6.36
N VAL A 224 22.72 -15.78 -6.27
CA VAL A 224 23.43 -14.66 -6.87
C VAL A 224 23.22 -14.80 -8.37
N ASN A 225 22.24 -14.07 -8.90
CA ASN A 225 22.00 -14.03 -10.33
C ASN A 225 23.14 -13.23 -10.95
N TYR A 226 24.17 -13.93 -11.41
CA TYR A 226 25.16 -13.35 -12.30
C TYR A 226 24.45 -12.98 -13.61
N SER A 227 24.28 -11.68 -13.82
CA SER A 227 23.78 -11.16 -15.09
C SER A 227 24.88 -11.31 -16.14
N HIS A 228 24.89 -12.41 -16.89
CA HIS A 228 25.79 -12.61 -18.03
C HIS A 228 25.60 -11.58 -19.15
N ASN A 229 24.51 -10.81 -19.11
CA ASN A 229 24.17 -9.89 -20.17
C ASN A 229 24.77 -8.48 -19.93
N LYS A 230 26.01 -8.27 -20.39
CA LYS A 230 26.76 -7.00 -20.27
C LYS A 230 26.03 -5.82 -20.95
N HIS A 231 25.18 -6.09 -21.94
CA HIS A 231 24.45 -5.08 -22.72
C HIS A 231 23.20 -4.50 -22.05
N ARG A 232 22.73 -5.07 -20.92
CA ARG A 232 21.55 -4.51 -20.22
C ARG A 232 21.92 -3.29 -19.39
N SER A 233 21.13 -2.22 -19.53
CA SER A 233 21.32 -0.96 -18.81
C SER A 233 21.43 -1.19 -17.29
N LEU A 234 22.33 -0.45 -16.64
CA LEU A 234 22.55 -0.54 -15.20
C LEU A 234 21.25 -0.23 -14.41
N SER A 235 20.46 0.73 -14.89
CA SER A 235 19.13 1.06 -14.35
C SER A 235 18.20 -0.15 -14.31
N TRP A 236 18.10 -0.91 -15.41
CA TRP A 236 17.28 -2.12 -15.46
C TRP A 236 17.78 -3.19 -14.50
N ARG A 237 19.10 -3.35 -14.37
CA ARG A 237 19.69 -4.29 -13.43
C ARG A 237 19.40 -3.89 -11.98
N LEU A 238 19.53 -2.61 -11.63
CA LEU A 238 19.21 -2.09 -10.30
C LEU A 238 17.72 -2.27 -9.96
N PHE A 239 16.83 -2.00 -10.91
CA PHE A 239 15.39 -2.25 -10.75
C PHE A 239 15.08 -3.73 -10.55
N LYS A 240 15.64 -4.61 -11.40
CA LYS A 240 15.34 -6.06 -11.34
C LYS A 240 15.94 -6.74 -10.10
N ASN A 241 17.14 -6.35 -9.69
CA ASN A 241 17.92 -7.05 -8.66
C ASN A 241 17.53 -6.61 -7.24
N SER A 242 17.10 -5.36 -7.03
CA SER A 242 16.62 -4.91 -5.73
C SER A 242 15.19 -5.40 -5.50
N LYS A 243 15.03 -6.61 -4.92
CA LYS A 243 13.69 -7.21 -4.66
C LYS A 243 12.77 -6.23 -3.93
N GLN A 244 13.29 -5.52 -2.93
CA GLN A 244 12.50 -4.61 -2.10
C GLN A 244 12.09 -3.34 -2.84
N ALA A 245 13.01 -2.69 -3.55
CA ALA A 245 12.68 -1.52 -4.35
C ALA A 245 11.68 -1.90 -5.46
N ARG A 246 11.90 -3.03 -6.13
CA ARG A 246 11.00 -3.54 -7.18
C ARG A 246 9.59 -3.77 -6.67
N GLN A 247 9.44 -4.43 -5.51
CA GLN A 247 8.12 -4.72 -4.96
C GLN A 247 7.35 -3.44 -4.58
N LEU A 248 8.02 -2.46 -3.94
CA LEU A 248 7.37 -1.20 -3.58
C LEU A 248 7.02 -0.36 -4.82
N LEU A 249 7.88 -0.35 -5.84
CA LEU A 249 7.62 0.36 -7.09
C LEU A 249 6.48 -0.29 -7.90
N LEU A 250 6.49 -1.62 -8.04
CA LEU A 250 5.40 -2.34 -8.71
C LEU A 250 4.07 -2.16 -7.97
N PHE A 251 4.12 -2.13 -6.63
CA PHE A 251 2.94 -1.85 -5.83
C PHE A 251 2.41 -0.43 -6.09
N GLY A 252 3.27 0.60 -6.01
CA GLY A 252 2.89 1.98 -6.26
C GLY A 252 2.35 2.21 -7.68
N LEU A 253 3.01 1.63 -8.69
CA LEU A 253 2.56 1.68 -10.08
C LEU A 253 1.24 0.93 -10.28
N GLY A 254 1.05 -0.22 -9.62
CA GLY A 254 -0.20 -0.98 -9.65
C GLY A 254 -1.36 -0.19 -9.04
N LEU A 255 -1.14 0.50 -7.93
CA LEU A 255 -2.14 1.37 -7.31
C LEU A 255 -2.53 2.53 -8.25
N LYS A 256 -1.53 3.18 -8.87
CA LYS A 256 -1.78 4.24 -9.87
C LYS A 256 -2.59 3.70 -11.06
N LEU A 257 -2.23 2.54 -11.59
CA LEU A 257 -2.97 1.91 -12.68
C LEU A 257 -4.43 1.64 -12.31
N ILE A 258 -4.72 1.15 -11.10
CA ILE A 258 -6.09 0.90 -10.64
C ILE A 258 -6.89 2.21 -10.59
N ILE A 259 -6.29 3.29 -10.07
CA ILE A 259 -6.97 4.59 -9.95
C ILE A 259 -7.24 5.21 -11.34
N LEU A 260 -6.24 5.19 -12.23
CA LEU A 260 -6.41 5.68 -13.60
C LEU A 260 -7.42 4.84 -14.39
N ALA A 261 -7.43 3.52 -14.21
CA ALA A 261 -8.40 2.64 -14.84
C ALA A 261 -9.82 2.85 -14.31
N ALA A 262 -9.97 3.07 -12.99
CA ALA A 262 -11.26 3.40 -12.39
C ALA A 262 -11.79 4.74 -12.94
N ASP A 263 -10.93 5.74 -13.05
CA ASP A 263 -11.29 7.02 -13.64
C ASP A 263 -11.71 6.89 -15.11
N ALA A 264 -10.91 6.19 -15.93
CA ALA A 264 -11.25 5.92 -17.32
C ALA A 264 -12.58 5.16 -17.47
N ALA A 265 -12.86 4.18 -16.59
CA ALA A 265 -14.12 3.46 -16.58
C ALA A 265 -15.33 4.37 -16.24
N VAL A 266 -15.16 5.31 -15.31
CA VAL A 266 -16.22 6.28 -14.99
C VAL A 266 -16.41 7.29 -16.12
N TYR A 267 -15.33 7.78 -16.71
CA TYR A 267 -15.40 8.70 -17.85
C TYR A 267 -16.10 8.07 -19.05
N THR A 268 -15.73 6.85 -19.41
CA THR A 268 -16.40 6.13 -20.52
C THR A 268 -17.88 5.84 -20.23
N ALA A 269 -18.28 5.65 -18.97
CA ALA A 269 -19.67 5.38 -18.59
C ALA A 269 -20.53 6.64 -18.41
N LYS A 270 -19.95 7.76 -17.95
CA LYS A 270 -20.70 8.95 -17.50
C LYS A 270 -20.28 10.25 -18.18
N GLY A 271 -19.20 10.25 -18.96
CA GLY A 271 -18.60 11.44 -19.56
C GLY A 271 -17.98 12.42 -18.56
N ILE A 272 -17.80 12.01 -17.30
CA ILE A 272 -17.30 12.87 -16.21
C ILE A 272 -16.12 12.14 -15.55
N HIS A 273 -15.06 12.87 -15.23
CA HIS A 273 -13.92 12.31 -14.53
C HIS A 273 -14.15 12.26 -13.01
N ILE A 274 -13.56 11.28 -12.33
CA ILE A 274 -13.65 11.17 -10.87
C ILE A 274 -12.87 12.32 -10.21
N TYR A 275 -11.76 12.73 -10.83
CA TYR A 275 -10.92 13.81 -10.31
C TYR A 275 -11.59 15.19 -10.32
N ASP A 276 -12.65 15.40 -11.14
CA ASP A 276 -13.42 16.64 -11.17
C ASP A 276 -14.08 16.93 -9.82
N LYS A 277 -14.52 15.87 -9.14
CA LYS A 277 -15.18 15.96 -7.83
C LYS A 277 -14.23 15.74 -6.66
N ASN A 278 -13.02 15.23 -6.92
CA ASN A 278 -12.10 14.84 -5.87
C ASN A 278 -10.65 15.25 -6.20
N LEU A 279 -10.25 16.38 -5.63
CA LEU A 279 -8.90 16.94 -5.74
C LEU A 279 -7.78 15.96 -5.32
N THR A 280 -8.06 15.00 -4.43
CA THR A 280 -7.03 14.06 -3.95
C THR A 280 -6.56 13.08 -5.03
N ILE A 281 -7.37 12.81 -6.05
CA ILE A 281 -7.02 11.91 -7.15
C ILE A 281 -5.91 12.51 -8.01
N TRP A 282 -5.81 13.84 -8.06
CA TRP A 282 -4.80 14.53 -8.86
C TRP A 282 -3.35 14.18 -8.48
N ILE A 283 -3.12 13.80 -7.22
CA ILE A 283 -1.81 13.39 -6.71
C ILE A 283 -1.30 12.12 -7.44
N PHE A 284 -2.22 11.28 -7.94
CA PHE A 284 -1.86 10.04 -8.63
C PHE A 284 -1.40 10.26 -10.07
N PHE A 285 -1.69 11.41 -10.70
CA PHE A 285 -1.16 11.71 -12.03
C PHE A 285 0.35 11.99 -12.00
N GLY A 286 0.85 12.61 -10.93
CA GLY A 286 2.27 12.86 -10.74
C GLY A 286 3.08 11.60 -10.40
N PRO A 287 4.43 11.69 -10.42
CA PRO A 287 5.32 10.59 -10.03
C PRO A 287 5.50 10.48 -8.50
N ALA A 288 4.74 11.22 -7.70
CA ALA A 288 4.87 11.36 -6.23
C ALA A 288 4.96 10.02 -5.49
N ILE A 289 4.22 9.02 -5.98
CA ILE A 289 4.18 7.66 -5.44
C ILE A 289 5.57 7.01 -5.51
N ILE A 290 6.24 7.09 -6.67
CA ILE A 290 7.56 6.49 -6.87
C ILE A 290 8.59 7.09 -5.90
N TYR A 291 8.54 8.41 -5.69
CA TYR A 291 9.42 9.11 -4.75
C TYR A 291 9.15 8.71 -3.31
N SER A 292 7.89 8.71 -2.91
CA SER A 292 7.48 8.40 -1.53
C SER A 292 7.85 6.97 -1.10
N TYR A 293 7.81 6.02 -2.04
CA TYR A 293 8.11 4.62 -1.76
C TYR A 293 9.60 4.26 -1.79
N VAL A 294 10.39 4.85 -2.70
CA VAL A 294 11.80 4.46 -2.91
C VAL A 294 12.75 5.65 -2.98
N PHE A 295 12.47 6.66 -3.82
CA PHE A 295 13.48 7.66 -4.18
C PHE A 295 13.69 8.78 -3.14
N ASN A 296 12.83 8.91 -2.14
CA ASN A 296 13.11 9.69 -0.94
C ASN A 296 14.09 9.00 0.03
N ASN A 297 14.66 7.85 -0.36
CA ASN A 297 15.71 7.16 0.38
C ASN A 297 16.55 6.22 -0.54
N VAL A 298 17.04 6.72 -1.67
CA VAL A 298 17.76 5.91 -2.68
C VAL A 298 18.91 5.13 -2.06
N TRP A 299 19.73 5.79 -1.23
CA TRP A 299 20.90 5.16 -0.62
C TRP A 299 20.54 4.09 0.41
N GLY A 300 19.36 4.19 1.05
CA GLY A 300 18.83 3.14 1.91
C GLY A 300 18.49 1.86 1.15
N PHE A 301 17.93 1.97 -0.05
CA PHE A 301 17.59 0.83 -0.91
C PHE A 301 18.80 0.29 -1.69
N TYR A 302 19.75 1.15 -2.04
CA TYR A 302 20.90 0.84 -2.87
C TYR A 302 22.23 1.10 -2.14
N LYS A 303 22.36 0.62 -0.90
CA LYS A 303 23.56 0.80 -0.06
C LYS A 303 24.87 0.42 -0.74
N ASN A 304 24.86 -0.69 -1.47
CA ASN A 304 26.05 -1.17 -2.18
C ASN A 304 26.44 -0.23 -3.33
N LEU A 305 25.47 0.40 -4.00
CA LEU A 305 25.75 1.41 -5.03
C LEU A 305 26.43 2.63 -4.41
N TRP A 306 25.94 3.08 -3.25
CA TRP A 306 26.58 4.17 -2.50
C TRP A 306 28.03 3.84 -2.13
N LEU A 307 28.28 2.65 -1.58
CA LEU A 307 29.63 2.19 -1.22
C LEU A 307 30.56 2.13 -2.44
N THR A 308 30.08 1.65 -3.58
CA THR A 308 30.88 1.60 -4.81
C THR A 308 31.27 3.00 -5.28
N VAL A 309 30.35 3.97 -5.23
CA VAL A 309 30.64 5.36 -5.63
C VAL A 309 31.66 5.99 -4.67
N GLU A 310 31.49 5.78 -3.36
CA GLU A 310 32.43 6.32 -2.37
C GLU A 310 33.85 5.76 -2.53
N ARG A 311 33.98 4.45 -2.78
CA ARG A 311 35.29 3.79 -2.91
C ARG A 311 36.00 4.06 -4.23
N THR A 312 35.27 4.42 -5.29
CA THR A 312 35.84 4.63 -6.64
C THR A 312 36.24 6.08 -6.87
N THR A 313 35.38 7.02 -6.50
CA THR A 313 35.58 8.44 -6.81
C THR A 313 35.32 9.33 -5.60
N GLY A 314 34.25 9.06 -4.85
CA GLY A 314 33.82 9.91 -3.74
C GLY A 314 33.43 11.33 -4.18
N SER A 315 33.21 11.62 -5.46
CA SER A 315 32.87 12.97 -5.92
C SER A 315 31.35 13.24 -5.80
N ALA A 316 30.96 14.48 -5.45
CA ALA A 316 29.54 14.86 -5.35
C ALA A 316 28.79 14.68 -6.70
N LYS A 317 29.50 14.93 -7.82
CA LYS A 317 28.96 14.75 -9.18
C LYS A 317 28.63 13.29 -9.47
N ASP A 318 29.47 12.36 -9.03
CA ASP A 318 29.24 10.93 -9.25
C ASP A 318 28.14 10.37 -8.34
N PHE A 319 27.98 10.92 -7.13
CA PHE A 319 26.81 10.64 -6.31
C PHE A 319 25.51 11.10 -6.95
N PHE A 320 25.49 12.32 -7.49
CA PHE A 320 24.33 12.85 -8.21
C PHE A 320 24.00 11.99 -9.44
N LYS A 321 24.99 11.66 -10.28
CA LYS A 321 24.76 10.79 -11.43
C LYS A 321 24.23 9.42 -11.00
N SER A 322 24.79 8.84 -9.94
CA SER A 322 24.45 7.50 -9.47
C SER A 322 23.08 7.43 -8.82
N SER A 323 22.60 8.50 -8.17
CA SER A 323 21.23 8.56 -7.63
C SER A 323 20.16 8.62 -8.74
N LEU A 324 20.47 9.19 -9.90
CA LEU A 324 19.56 9.27 -11.04
C LEU A 324 19.43 7.95 -11.82
N ILE A 325 20.45 7.09 -11.82
CA ILE A 325 20.44 5.84 -12.59
C ILE A 325 19.26 4.92 -12.22
N PRO A 326 18.99 4.59 -10.94
CA PRO A 326 17.87 3.73 -10.59
C PRO A 326 16.49 4.35 -10.88
N LEU A 327 16.39 5.68 -11.01
CA LEU A 327 15.12 6.40 -11.25
C LEU A 327 14.59 6.24 -12.68
N ARG A 328 15.47 6.05 -13.67
CA ARG A 328 15.11 6.08 -15.10
C ARG A 328 14.00 5.11 -15.49
N VAL A 329 14.12 3.84 -15.10
CA VAL A 329 13.16 2.80 -15.50
C VAL A 329 11.80 2.99 -14.83
N PRO A 330 11.71 3.18 -13.50
CA PRO A 330 10.42 3.44 -12.86
C PRO A 330 9.72 4.69 -13.37
N LEU A 331 10.48 5.78 -13.58
CA LEU A 331 9.93 7.03 -14.10
C LEU A 331 9.43 6.88 -15.54
N LEU A 332 10.14 6.14 -16.40
CA LEU A 332 9.69 5.87 -17.76
C LEU A 332 8.40 5.06 -17.80
N ILE A 333 8.28 4.04 -16.95
CA ILE A 333 7.04 3.24 -16.85
C ILE A 333 5.88 4.14 -16.39
N ASP A 334 6.12 4.98 -15.40
CA ASP A 334 5.10 5.90 -14.86
C ASP A 334 4.67 6.98 -15.86
N ALA A 335 5.61 7.55 -16.59
CA ALA A 335 5.35 8.50 -17.66
C ALA A 335 4.58 7.84 -18.81
N ALA A 336 4.93 6.61 -19.19
CA ALA A 336 4.20 5.86 -20.21
C ALA A 336 2.77 5.56 -19.77
N LEU A 337 2.54 5.18 -18.50
CA LEU A 337 1.20 4.99 -17.95
C LEU A 337 0.36 6.26 -18.02
N LEU A 338 0.93 7.41 -17.61
CA LEU A 338 0.24 8.69 -17.70
C LEU A 338 -0.05 9.07 -19.15
N ALA A 339 0.94 8.95 -20.05
CA ALA A 339 0.81 9.31 -21.45
C ALA A 339 -0.29 8.51 -22.15
N VAL A 340 -0.36 7.19 -21.92
CA VAL A 340 -1.41 6.33 -22.47
C VAL A 340 -2.79 6.74 -21.94
N TYR A 341 -2.89 7.04 -20.64
CA TYR A 341 -4.15 7.48 -20.05
C TYR A 341 -4.62 8.83 -20.64
N VAL A 342 -3.73 9.83 -20.70
CA VAL A 342 -4.04 11.16 -21.26
C VAL A 342 -4.41 11.06 -22.74
N ALA A 343 -3.67 10.28 -23.51
CA ALA A 343 -3.88 10.13 -24.95
C ALA A 343 -5.15 9.34 -25.33
N LEU A 344 -5.83 8.69 -24.38
CA LEU A 344 -7.03 7.89 -24.68
C LEU A 344 -8.28 8.44 -23.98
N PHE A 345 -8.13 9.07 -22.82
CA PHE A 345 -9.26 9.39 -21.95
C PHE A 345 -9.31 10.86 -21.52
N ASN A 346 -8.24 11.64 -21.67
CA ASN A 346 -8.19 12.99 -21.10
C ASN A 346 -7.40 13.96 -21.99
N HIS A 347 -8.00 14.32 -23.13
CA HIS A 347 -7.39 15.22 -24.10
C HIS A 347 -7.47 16.69 -23.70
N GLU A 348 -8.51 17.08 -22.96
CA GLU A 348 -8.80 18.47 -22.61
C GLU A 348 -7.75 19.03 -21.63
N ASP A 349 -7.39 18.26 -20.60
CA ASP A 349 -6.39 18.66 -19.60
C ASP A 349 -4.96 18.19 -19.94
N ALA A 350 -4.72 17.68 -21.16
CA ALA A 350 -3.47 17.04 -21.53
C ALA A 350 -2.25 17.94 -21.31
N VAL A 351 -2.35 19.22 -21.68
CA VAL A 351 -1.27 20.20 -21.51
C VAL A 351 -0.97 20.42 -20.02
N PHE A 352 -1.99 20.61 -19.20
CA PHE A 352 -1.82 20.78 -17.75
C PHE A 352 -1.18 19.54 -17.13
N LEU A 353 -1.68 18.34 -17.45
CA LEU A 353 -1.17 17.08 -16.90
C LEU A 353 0.30 16.83 -17.27
N VAL A 354 0.68 17.07 -18.53
CA VAL A 354 2.07 16.90 -18.98
C VAL A 354 3.00 17.92 -18.33
N LEU A 355 2.60 19.19 -18.24
CA LEU A 355 3.38 20.24 -17.58
C LEU A 355 3.53 19.97 -16.08
N MET A 356 2.44 19.60 -15.40
CA MET A 356 2.44 19.26 -13.98
C MET A 356 3.32 18.03 -13.71
N TYR A 357 3.26 17.02 -14.58
CA TYR A 357 4.12 15.84 -14.48
C TYR A 357 5.60 16.22 -14.60
N ALA A 358 5.95 16.99 -15.64
CA ALA A 358 7.32 17.44 -15.86
C ALA A 358 7.84 18.29 -14.69
N ALA A 359 7.05 19.26 -14.23
CA ALA A 359 7.38 20.08 -13.06
C ALA A 359 7.55 19.23 -11.79
N SER A 360 6.66 18.25 -11.58
CA SER A 360 6.76 17.32 -10.45
C SER A 360 8.06 16.53 -10.49
N VAL A 361 8.50 16.04 -11.66
CA VAL A 361 9.81 15.38 -11.79
C VAL A 361 10.94 16.34 -11.42
N LEU A 362 10.90 17.57 -11.92
CA LEU A 362 11.93 18.58 -11.67
C LEU A 362 12.00 19.03 -10.21
N VAL A 363 10.89 18.99 -9.47
CA VAL A 363 10.83 19.33 -8.04
C VAL A 363 11.17 18.12 -7.14
N LEU A 364 10.64 16.94 -7.46
CA LEU A 364 10.80 15.75 -6.63
C LEU A 364 12.18 15.09 -6.80
N THR A 365 12.83 15.22 -7.96
CA THR A 365 14.19 14.65 -8.14
C THR A 365 15.21 15.30 -7.20
N PRO A 366 15.33 16.64 -7.14
CA PRO A 366 16.22 17.30 -6.19
C PRO A 366 15.86 17.00 -4.74
N LEU A 367 14.55 17.00 -4.42
CA LEU A 367 14.06 16.70 -3.07
C LEU A 367 14.40 15.27 -2.64
N GLY A 368 14.21 14.27 -3.51
CA GLY A 368 14.52 12.88 -3.23
C GLY A 368 16.02 12.63 -3.00
N ILE A 369 16.87 13.32 -3.77
CA ILE A 369 18.32 13.32 -3.55
C ILE A 369 18.65 13.93 -2.19
N LEU A 370 18.10 15.11 -1.88
CA LEU A 370 18.28 15.78 -0.60
C LEU A 370 17.83 14.90 0.57
N ALA A 371 16.63 14.32 0.49
CA ALA A 371 16.08 13.41 1.48
C ALA A 371 16.99 12.21 1.74
N SER A 372 17.58 11.67 0.66
CA SER A 372 18.49 10.53 0.72
C SER A 372 19.81 10.84 1.43
N PHE A 373 20.27 12.11 1.46
CA PHE A 373 21.48 12.52 2.17
C PHE A 373 21.23 13.00 3.59
N VAL A 374 20.17 13.78 3.82
CA VAL A 374 19.89 14.42 5.12
C VAL A 374 19.22 13.44 6.08
N SER A 375 18.28 12.63 5.59
CA SER A 375 17.51 11.67 6.40
C SER A 375 17.59 10.25 5.83
N PRO A 376 18.81 9.69 5.63
CA PRO A 376 18.95 8.33 5.13
C PRO A 376 18.36 7.37 6.15
N LYS A 377 17.54 6.44 5.65
CA LYS A 377 17.01 5.37 6.48
C LYS A 377 17.56 4.04 6.03
N VAL A 378 17.93 3.22 7.00
CA VAL A 378 18.32 1.86 6.70
C VAL A 378 17.10 1.06 6.30
N VAL A 379 17.11 0.53 5.09
CA VAL A 379 16.13 -0.46 4.68
C VAL A 379 16.62 -1.83 5.15
N LYS A 380 16.18 -2.22 6.35
CA LYS A 380 16.40 -3.55 6.97
C LYS A 380 15.09 -4.32 7.10
N GLY A 381 15.20 -5.64 7.13
CA GLY A 381 14.07 -6.56 7.26
C GLY A 381 13.40 -6.86 5.92
N SER A 382 12.38 -7.73 5.93
CA SER A 382 11.46 -7.84 4.79
C SER A 382 10.64 -6.55 4.67
N MET A 383 9.55 -6.48 3.89
CA MET A 383 8.69 -5.29 3.95
C MET A 383 8.08 -5.01 5.35
N MET A 384 8.31 -5.89 6.33
CA MET A 384 7.71 -5.95 7.67
C MET A 384 8.53 -5.29 8.80
N SER A 385 9.46 -4.38 8.53
CA SER A 385 9.92 -3.51 9.61
C SER A 385 8.95 -2.33 9.74
N PHE A 386 8.37 -2.14 10.94
CA PHE A 386 7.65 -0.90 11.30
C PHE A 386 8.57 0.34 11.24
N SER A 387 9.87 0.12 11.00
CA SER A 387 10.80 1.16 10.63
C SER A 387 10.42 1.71 9.26
N ALA A 388 9.97 2.96 9.26
CA ALA A 388 9.70 3.71 8.06
C ALA A 388 10.89 3.60 7.09
N LYS A 389 10.63 3.11 5.88
CA LYS A 389 11.67 2.90 4.85
C LYS A 389 12.08 4.19 4.15
N THR A 390 11.26 5.21 4.25
CA THR A 390 11.51 6.58 3.78
C THR A 390 11.21 7.56 4.91
N SER A 391 11.66 8.81 4.78
CA SER A 391 11.41 9.84 5.79
C SER A 391 9.98 10.38 5.66
N TYR A 392 9.21 10.36 6.77
CA TYR A 392 7.85 10.89 6.79
C TYR A 392 7.82 12.38 6.46
N LEU A 393 8.78 13.15 6.98
CA LEU A 393 8.90 14.58 6.71
C LEU A 393 9.08 14.85 5.20
N TYR A 394 10.00 14.12 4.55
CA TYR A 394 10.22 14.32 3.10
C TYR A 394 9.07 13.78 2.24
N ASN A 395 8.34 12.76 2.69
CA ASN A 395 7.12 12.33 2.01
C ASN A 395 6.01 13.38 2.15
N MET A 396 5.82 13.96 3.34
CA MET A 396 4.87 15.07 3.52
C MET A 396 5.26 16.29 2.68
N LEU A 397 6.54 16.66 2.65
CA LEU A 397 7.04 17.72 1.78
C LEU A 397 6.83 17.39 0.30
N SER A 398 7.03 16.14 -0.12
CA SER A 398 6.77 15.72 -1.51
C SER A 398 5.30 15.91 -1.87
N LEU A 399 4.38 15.48 -1.00
CA LEU A 399 2.95 15.64 -1.20
C LEU A 399 2.52 17.12 -1.19
N LEU A 400 3.08 17.91 -0.27
CA LEU A 400 2.82 19.35 -0.19
C LEU A 400 3.27 20.05 -1.48
N LEU A 401 4.51 19.80 -1.93
CA LEU A 401 5.06 20.41 -3.13
C LEU A 401 4.29 20.00 -4.38
N VAL A 402 3.88 18.74 -4.50
CA VAL A 402 2.99 18.30 -5.60
C VAL A 402 1.62 18.97 -5.48
N GLY A 403 1.07 19.12 -4.27
CA GLY A 403 -0.17 19.86 -4.04
C GLY A 403 -0.07 21.32 -4.48
N LEU A 404 1.07 21.98 -4.25
CA LEU A 404 1.31 23.35 -4.74
C LEU A 404 1.38 23.41 -6.28
N LEU A 405 1.85 22.37 -6.94
CA LEU A 405 1.83 22.29 -8.41
C LEU A 405 0.42 22.11 -9.00
N LEU A 406 -0.58 21.76 -8.18
CA LEU A 406 -1.98 21.69 -8.57
C LEU A 406 -2.71 23.04 -8.46
N LEU A 407 -2.10 24.04 -7.85
CA LEU A 407 -2.70 25.38 -7.70
C LEU A 407 -3.14 26.06 -9.01
N PRO A 408 -2.52 25.83 -10.19
CA PRO A 408 -3.04 26.39 -11.44
C PRO A 408 -4.46 25.94 -11.81
N LEU A 409 -4.98 24.86 -11.21
CA LEU A 409 -6.40 24.48 -11.32
C LEU A 409 -7.34 25.55 -10.73
N LEU A 410 -6.87 26.38 -9.79
CA LEU A 410 -7.65 27.48 -9.21
C LEU A 410 -7.54 28.76 -10.05
N HIS A 411 -6.34 29.06 -10.56
CA HIS A 411 -6.09 30.26 -11.34
C HIS A 411 -4.83 30.12 -12.22
N PRO A 412 -4.88 30.43 -13.52
CA PRO A 412 -3.74 30.26 -14.44
C PRO A 412 -2.45 31.00 -14.04
N LEU A 413 -2.54 32.18 -13.41
CA LEU A 413 -1.36 32.90 -12.91
C LEU A 413 -0.48 32.08 -11.94
N LEU A 414 -1.06 31.06 -11.28
CA LEU A 414 -0.34 30.21 -10.34
C LEU A 414 0.66 29.27 -11.04
N TYR A 415 0.67 29.18 -12.38
CA TYR A 415 1.77 28.57 -13.13
C TYR A 415 3.13 29.23 -12.86
N LEU A 416 3.15 30.52 -12.48
CA LEU A 416 4.38 31.23 -12.12
C LEU A 416 5.07 30.63 -10.88
N LEU A 417 4.36 29.82 -10.08
CA LEU A 417 4.96 29.08 -8.96
C LEU A 417 5.88 27.95 -9.41
N TYR A 418 5.69 27.38 -10.60
CA TYR A 418 6.47 26.23 -11.09
C TYR A 418 7.97 26.52 -11.10
N PRO A 419 8.47 27.59 -11.77
CA PRO A 419 9.89 27.90 -11.75
C PRO A 419 10.42 28.21 -10.35
N VAL A 420 9.60 28.81 -9.47
CA VAL A 420 9.98 29.10 -8.08
C VAL A 420 10.20 27.80 -7.30
N LEU A 421 9.27 26.85 -7.35
CA LEU A 421 9.39 25.57 -6.67
C LEU A 421 10.56 24.74 -7.20
N ILE A 422 10.78 24.76 -8.52
CA ILE A 422 11.93 24.10 -9.16
C ILE A 422 13.23 24.74 -8.65
N ALA A 423 13.34 26.07 -8.69
CA ALA A 423 14.54 26.78 -8.25
C ALA A 423 14.86 26.52 -6.77
N VAL A 424 13.86 26.57 -5.88
CA VAL A 424 14.03 26.30 -4.45
C VAL A 424 14.50 24.86 -4.21
N SER A 425 13.87 23.87 -4.85
CA SER A 425 14.25 22.46 -4.69
C SER A 425 15.66 22.17 -5.21
N VAL A 426 16.04 22.74 -6.35
CA VAL A 426 17.39 22.63 -6.93
C VAL A 426 18.42 23.33 -6.05
N PHE A 427 18.13 24.54 -5.57
CA PHE A 427 19.00 25.28 -4.66
C PHE A 427 19.27 24.49 -3.38
N ALA A 428 18.22 23.95 -2.75
CA ALA A 428 18.34 23.13 -1.55
C ALA A 428 19.21 21.89 -1.79
N MET A 429 19.02 21.19 -2.92
CA MET A 429 19.86 20.06 -3.29
C MET A 429 21.32 20.46 -3.47
N ILE A 430 21.60 21.56 -4.17
CA ILE A 430 22.98 22.05 -4.38
C ILE A 430 23.64 22.40 -3.05
N ALA A 431 22.93 23.06 -2.12
CA ALA A 431 23.43 23.38 -0.80
C ALA A 431 23.86 22.12 -0.04
N VAL A 432 23.02 21.08 -0.03
CA VAL A 432 23.34 19.78 0.61
C VAL A 432 24.50 19.06 -0.07
N LEU A 433 24.59 19.11 -1.41
CA LEU A 433 25.69 18.48 -2.15
C LEU A 433 27.04 19.19 -1.91
N ARG A 434 27.04 20.50 -1.68
CA ARG A 434 28.26 21.24 -1.27
C ARG A 434 28.76 20.78 0.10
N GLU A 435 27.86 20.49 1.02
CA GLU A 435 28.17 19.94 2.35
C GLU A 435 28.32 18.41 2.35
N SER A 436 28.43 17.77 1.19
CA SER A 436 28.43 16.31 1.06
C SER A 436 29.45 15.60 1.93
N ARG A 437 30.62 16.19 2.23
CA ARG A 437 31.61 15.60 3.14
C ARG A 437 31.02 15.29 4.51
N ARG A 438 30.29 16.23 5.11
CA ARG A 438 29.65 16.05 6.43
C ARG A 438 28.57 14.98 6.36
N TYR A 439 27.67 15.10 5.38
CA TYR A 439 26.55 14.17 5.21
C TYR A 439 27.00 12.74 4.88
N LYS A 440 28.13 12.54 4.21
CA LYS A 440 28.68 11.20 3.93
C LYS A 440 29.02 10.42 5.20
N TYR A 441 29.66 11.07 6.18
CA TYR A 441 30.01 10.41 7.44
C TYR A 441 28.76 10.02 8.24
N ASP A 442 27.79 10.93 8.32
CA ASP A 442 26.50 10.66 8.96
C ASP A 442 25.74 9.54 8.25
N LEU A 443 25.75 9.55 6.92
CA LEU A 443 25.10 8.55 6.10
C LEU A 443 25.80 7.19 6.24
N PHE A 444 27.13 7.14 6.29
CA PHE A 444 27.86 5.91 6.60
C PHE A 444 27.49 5.37 7.98
N GLY A 445 27.50 6.24 9.00
CA GLY A 445 27.11 5.90 10.37
C GLY A 445 25.71 5.32 10.43
N LYS A 446 24.72 6.03 9.89
CA LYS A 446 23.32 5.59 9.84
C LYS A 446 23.13 4.31 9.03
N LEU A 447 23.79 4.16 7.87
CA LEU A 447 23.56 3.03 6.98
C LEU A 447 24.28 1.74 7.37
N PHE A 448 25.44 1.84 8.03
CA PHE A 448 26.35 0.72 8.26
C PHE A 448 26.79 0.53 9.72
N LYS A 449 26.76 1.55 10.59
CA LYS A 449 27.22 1.44 11.99
C LYS A 449 26.12 1.14 13.01
N VAL A 450 24.83 1.28 12.67
CA VAL A 450 23.68 1.03 13.59
C VAL A 450 23.43 -0.47 13.83
N ASP A 451 24.45 -1.33 13.70
CA ASP A 451 24.42 -2.76 14.05
C ASP A 451 25.63 -3.18 14.92
N ALA A 452 26.33 -2.21 15.54
CA ALA A 452 27.27 -2.51 16.62
C ALA A 452 26.53 -2.45 17.95
#